data_AF-A0A817DII1-F1
#
_entry.id   AF-A0A817DII1-F1
#
_cell.length_a   1.000
_cell.length_b   1.000
_cell.length_c   1.000
_cell.angle_alpha   90.00
_cell.angle_beta   90.00
_cell.angle_gamma   90.00
#
_symmetry.space_group_name_H-M   'P 1'
#
loop_
_entity.id
_entity.type
_entity.pdbx_description
1 polymer ?
#
loop_
_entity_poly.entity_id
_entity_poly.type
_entity_poly.pdbx_seq_one_letter_code
_entity_poly.pdbx_strand_id
1 'polypeptide(L)'
;MATSFTFINDIIRDYFQYRNLTSASRIFDNELSKLPFEKYRADRIIEQLTVYIHQFDINNLMDYWTQIEQHLLSTLTIDSQQLIDIFTKIRINLYRCYLIHAIKSSKTDKINEFFDRLTKFLQQTNEWTKEWFALPFIKNPEENSMFQIYFSKQWNELFWISLQNFLSLALHHMSLPKICSMEEDKSQSFRYLISLQSTKPLILSTTVNITKLR
;
A
#
# COMPACT_ATOMS: atom_id res chain seq x y z
N MET A 1 -2.13 -4.00 -15.99
CA MET A 1 -2.26 -3.08 -14.83
C MET A 1 -1.18 -2.00 -14.83
N ALA A 2 0.13 -2.33 -14.74
CA ALA A 2 1.19 -1.31 -14.76
C ALA A 2 1.23 -0.40 -16.01
N THR A 3 0.90 -0.96 -17.18
CA THR A 3 0.82 -0.22 -18.45
C THR A 3 -0.39 0.73 -18.57
N SER A 4 -1.45 0.50 -17.78
CA SER A 4 -2.65 1.36 -17.78
C SER A 4 -2.40 2.62 -16.96
N PHE A 5 -1.66 2.54 -15.85
CA PHE A 5 -1.33 3.71 -15.04
C PHE A 5 -0.36 4.67 -15.74
N THR A 6 0.64 4.18 -16.47
CA THR A 6 1.54 5.04 -17.26
C THR A 6 0.77 5.80 -18.34
N PHE A 7 -0.11 5.10 -19.05
CA PHE A 7 -0.96 5.69 -20.08
C PHE A 7 -1.92 6.75 -19.51
N ILE A 8 -2.50 6.48 -18.33
CA ILE A 8 -3.38 7.45 -17.64
C ILE A 8 -2.59 8.67 -17.17
N ASN A 9 -1.39 8.47 -16.65
CA ASN A 9 -0.50 9.58 -16.27
C ASN A 9 -0.19 10.46 -17.49
N ASP A 10 0.01 9.87 -18.67
CA ASP A 10 0.21 10.62 -19.91
C ASP A 10 -1.04 11.38 -20.35
N ILE A 11 -2.24 10.81 -20.23
CA ILE A 11 -3.51 11.53 -20.49
C ILE A 11 -3.68 12.73 -19.56
N ILE A 12 -3.35 12.56 -18.27
CA ILE A 12 -3.45 13.64 -17.28
C ILE A 12 -2.46 14.77 -17.61
N ARG A 13 -1.24 14.42 -18.06
CA ARG A 13 -0.25 15.39 -18.54
C ARG A 13 -0.75 16.17 -19.75
N ASP A 14 -1.32 15.47 -20.73
CA ASP A 14 -1.91 16.09 -21.92
C ASP A 14 -3.04 17.07 -21.53
N TYR A 15 -3.87 16.72 -20.53
CA TYR A 15 -4.91 17.59 -20.02
C TYR A 15 -4.36 18.85 -19.33
N PHE A 16 -3.34 18.70 -18.49
CA PHE A 16 -2.69 19.84 -17.84
C PHE A 16 -2.00 20.76 -18.86
N GLN A 17 -1.40 20.20 -19.90
CA GLN A 17 -0.81 20.96 -20.99
C GLN A 17 -1.87 21.72 -21.79
N TYR A 18 -3.00 21.08 -22.13
CA TYR A 18 -4.11 21.74 -22.84
C TYR A 18 -4.66 22.96 -22.09
N ARG A 19 -4.69 22.91 -20.75
CA ARG A 19 -5.22 24.00 -19.91
C ARG A 19 -4.15 25.00 -19.45
N ASN A 20 -2.90 24.86 -19.90
CA ASN A 20 -1.74 25.66 -19.46
C ASN A 20 -1.50 25.63 -17.94
N LEU A 21 -1.80 24.50 -17.29
CA LEU A 21 -1.63 24.30 -15.85
C LEU A 21 -0.21 23.81 -15.53
N THR A 22 0.80 24.59 -15.91
CA THR A 22 2.22 24.19 -15.79
C THR A 22 2.66 23.96 -14.34
N SER A 23 2.15 24.76 -13.40
CA SER A 23 2.43 24.58 -11.96
C SER A 23 1.82 23.29 -11.42
N ALA A 24 0.60 22.95 -11.84
CA ALA A 24 -0.07 21.72 -11.41
C ALA A 24 0.61 20.47 -11.99
N SER A 25 1.05 20.51 -13.25
CA SER A 25 1.82 19.41 -13.87
C SER A 25 3.13 19.14 -13.12
N ARG A 26 3.88 20.20 -12.76
CA ARG A 26 5.13 20.04 -11.99
C ARG A 26 4.89 19.45 -10.61
N ILE A 27 3.85 19.90 -9.92
CA ILE A 27 3.47 19.35 -8.61
C ILE A 27 3.03 17.90 -8.76
N PHE A 28 2.24 17.58 -9.78
CA PHE A 28 1.79 16.22 -10.08
C PHE A 28 2.96 15.26 -10.36
N ASP A 29 3.93 15.64 -11.19
CA ASP A 29 5.10 14.80 -11.46
C ASP A 29 6.00 14.63 -10.21
N ASN A 30 6.14 15.68 -9.41
CA ASN A 30 6.89 15.61 -8.16
C ASN A 30 6.23 14.65 -7.16
N GLU A 31 4.91 14.76 -6.98
CA GLU A 31 4.17 13.87 -6.10
C GLU A 31 4.14 12.42 -6.64
N LEU A 32 3.99 12.22 -7.95
CA LEU A 32 4.12 10.90 -8.59
C LEU A 32 5.47 10.24 -8.30
N SER A 33 6.57 11.00 -8.37
CA SER A 33 7.91 10.49 -8.09
C SER A 33 8.12 10.07 -6.62
N LYS A 34 7.32 10.65 -5.71
CA LYS A 34 7.33 10.34 -4.27
C LYS A 34 6.37 9.21 -3.90
N LEU A 35 5.36 8.95 -4.72
CA LEU A 35 4.39 7.89 -4.43
C LEU A 35 5.12 6.54 -4.49
N PRO A 36 5.21 5.80 -3.37
CA PRO A 36 5.81 4.46 -3.37
C PRO A 36 4.96 3.44 -4.15
N PHE A 37 3.77 3.84 -4.59
CA PHE A 37 2.70 2.98 -5.10
C PHE A 37 2.72 2.74 -6.61
N GLU A 38 3.66 3.33 -7.36
CA GLU A 38 3.75 3.04 -8.81
C GLU A 38 4.10 1.57 -9.10
N LYS A 39 4.56 0.85 -8.08
CA LYS A 39 4.66 -0.61 -8.10
C LYS A 39 3.85 -1.14 -6.93
N TYR A 40 2.61 -1.57 -7.19
CA TYR A 40 1.74 -2.36 -6.31
C TYR A 40 2.39 -3.69 -5.87
N ARG A 41 3.59 -3.63 -5.30
CA ARG A 41 4.38 -4.75 -4.81
C ARG A 41 4.56 -4.51 -3.33
N ALA A 42 3.81 -5.26 -2.54
CA ALA A 42 4.03 -5.34 -1.10
C ALA A 42 5.53 -5.53 -0.79
N ASP A 43 6.24 -6.33 -1.60
CA ASP A 43 7.68 -6.57 -1.51
C ASP A 43 8.50 -5.29 -1.31
N ARG A 44 8.22 -4.23 -2.09
CA ARG A 44 8.99 -2.98 -2.02
C ARG A 44 8.71 -2.20 -0.75
N ILE A 45 7.46 -2.22 -0.30
CA ILE A 45 7.07 -1.61 0.96
C ILE A 45 7.80 -2.32 2.10
N ILE A 46 7.80 -3.66 2.10
CA ILE A 46 8.52 -4.46 3.08
C ILE A 46 10.02 -4.17 3.06
N GLU A 47 10.65 -4.11 1.87
CA GLU A 47 12.06 -3.76 1.71
C GLU A 47 12.37 -2.40 2.33
N GLN A 48 11.56 -1.37 2.04
CA GLN A 48 11.77 -0.03 2.61
C GLN A 48 11.57 0.02 4.12
N LEU A 49 10.52 -0.62 4.64
CA LEU A 49 10.29 -0.74 6.10
C LEU A 49 11.46 -1.45 6.79
N THR A 50 12.00 -2.48 6.14
CA THR A 50 13.17 -3.21 6.62
C THR A 50 14.40 -2.31 6.67
N VAL A 51 14.65 -1.50 5.64
CA VAL A 51 15.76 -0.53 5.60
C VAL A 51 15.67 0.47 6.76
N TYR A 52 14.50 1.08 6.99
CA TYR A 52 14.33 2.03 8.09
C TYR A 52 14.55 1.40 9.47
N ILE A 53 14.14 0.14 9.67
CA ILE A 53 14.41 -0.60 10.91
C ILE A 53 15.91 -0.84 11.10
N HIS A 54 16.63 -1.24 10.06
CA HIS A 54 18.08 -1.49 10.15
C HIS A 54 18.89 -0.20 10.31
N GLN A 55 18.40 0.93 9.79
CA GLN A 55 19.02 2.24 9.93
C GLN A 55 18.71 2.93 11.27
N PHE A 56 17.80 2.37 12.08
CA PHE A 56 17.32 2.96 13.33
C PHE A 56 16.72 4.36 13.13
N ASP A 57 15.96 4.53 12.03
CA ASP A 57 15.26 5.77 11.73
C ASP A 57 13.77 5.63 12.01
N ILE A 58 13.38 5.94 13.25
CA ILE A 58 12.00 5.83 13.70
C ILE A 58 11.09 6.88 13.05
N ASN A 59 11.61 8.06 12.73
CA ASN A 59 10.78 9.15 12.20
C ASN A 59 10.32 8.81 10.78
N ASN A 60 11.26 8.44 9.91
CA ASN A 60 10.93 8.03 8.54
C ASN A 60 10.09 6.75 8.51
N LEU A 61 10.31 5.81 9.44
CA LEU A 61 9.48 4.61 9.56
C LEU A 61 8.02 4.96 9.88
N MET A 62 7.78 5.86 10.83
CA MET A 62 6.44 6.30 11.22
C MET A 62 5.76 7.04 10.07
N ASP A 63 6.42 8.04 9.50
CA ASP A 63 5.85 8.85 8.43
C ASP A 63 5.49 7.98 7.22
N TYR A 64 6.37 7.06 6.85
CA TYR A 64 6.13 6.12 5.75
C TYR A 64 4.96 5.19 6.03
N TRP A 65 4.87 4.61 7.24
CA TRP A 65 3.74 3.76 7.61
C TRP A 65 2.41 4.54 7.63
N THR A 66 2.41 5.76 8.18
CA THR A 66 1.22 6.62 8.21
C THR A 66 0.74 6.97 6.79
N GLN A 67 1.64 7.22 5.85
CA GLN A 67 1.27 7.45 4.46
C GLN A 67 0.59 6.21 3.83
N ILE A 68 1.10 5.01 4.11
CA ILE A 68 0.51 3.75 3.67
C ILE A 68 -0.88 3.55 4.28
N GLU A 69 -1.01 3.76 5.58
CA GLU A 69 -2.26 3.67 6.33
C GLU A 69 -3.32 4.64 5.76
N GLN A 70 -2.97 5.92 5.57
CA GLN A 70 -3.87 6.92 5.01
C GLN A 70 -4.31 6.56 3.57
N HIS A 71 -3.36 6.13 2.74
CA HIS A 71 -3.66 5.76 1.36
C HIS A 71 -4.61 4.55 1.31
N LEU A 72 -4.32 3.49 2.06
CA LEU A 72 -5.15 2.29 2.13
C LEU A 72 -6.55 2.58 2.70
N LEU A 73 -6.64 3.37 3.77
CA LEU A 73 -7.93 3.75 4.36
C LEU A 73 -8.77 4.61 3.42
N SER A 74 -8.14 5.46 2.60
CA SER A 74 -8.85 6.30 1.61
C SER A 74 -9.35 5.51 0.39
N THR A 75 -8.71 4.39 0.06
CA THR A 75 -8.96 3.63 -1.18
C THR A 75 -9.84 2.41 -0.97
N LEU A 76 -9.88 1.88 0.25
CA LEU A 76 -10.69 0.72 0.64
C LEU A 76 -12.06 1.17 1.15
N THR A 77 -13.13 0.66 0.55
CA THR A 77 -14.53 0.94 0.94
C THR A 77 -15.08 0.00 2.01
N ILE A 78 -14.21 -0.73 2.72
CA ILE A 78 -14.57 -1.71 3.76
C ILE A 78 -14.90 -0.98 5.07
N ASP A 79 -15.64 -1.64 5.97
CA ASP A 79 -15.91 -1.18 7.34
C ASP A 79 -14.65 -0.61 8.00
N SER A 80 -14.59 0.72 8.05
CA SER A 80 -13.40 1.50 8.43
C SER A 80 -12.81 1.09 9.78
N GLN A 81 -13.66 0.70 10.73
CA GLN A 81 -13.23 0.38 12.10
C GLN A 81 -12.37 -0.90 12.18
N GLN A 82 -12.73 -1.97 11.48
CA GLN A 82 -11.95 -3.21 11.50
C GLN A 82 -10.58 -3.04 10.84
N LEU A 83 -10.51 -2.25 9.77
CA LEU A 83 -9.25 -1.92 9.13
C LEU A 83 -8.35 -1.10 10.05
N ILE A 84 -8.90 -0.08 10.73
CA ILE A 84 -8.16 0.75 11.70
C ILE A 84 -7.55 -0.12 12.81
N ASP A 85 -8.29 -1.11 13.31
CA ASP A 85 -7.79 -2.04 14.33
C ASP A 85 -6.63 -2.89 13.80
N ILE A 86 -6.73 -3.39 12.56
CA ILE A 86 -5.66 -4.15 11.90
C ILE A 86 -4.41 -3.28 11.71
N PHE A 87 -4.56 -2.06 11.20
CA PHE A 87 -3.44 -1.11 11.04
C PHE A 87 -2.78 -0.79 12.37
N THR A 88 -3.56 -0.63 13.43
CA THR A 88 -3.05 -0.39 14.78
C THR A 88 -2.23 -1.58 15.28
N LYS A 89 -2.72 -2.82 15.11
CA LYS A 89 -1.97 -4.04 15.48
C LYS A 89 -0.68 -4.19 14.69
N ILE A 90 -0.70 -3.93 13.39
CA ILE A 90 0.50 -3.98 12.56
C ILE A 90 1.51 -2.94 13.03
N ARG A 91 1.07 -1.69 13.25
CA ARG A 91 1.92 -0.59 13.74
C ARG A 91 2.59 -0.94 15.05
N ILE A 92 1.86 -1.53 15.99
CA ILE A 92 2.43 -1.99 17.27
C ILE A 92 3.48 -3.07 17.07
N ASN A 93 3.21 -4.08 16.24
CA ASN A 93 4.18 -5.15 16.00
C ASN A 93 5.42 -4.65 15.24
N LEU A 94 5.26 -3.67 14.36
CA LEU A 94 6.35 -3.01 13.66
C LEU A 94 7.25 -2.23 14.64
N TYR A 95 6.67 -1.54 15.61
CA TYR A 95 7.40 -0.90 16.70
C TYR A 95 8.10 -1.91 17.61
N ARG A 96 7.48 -3.06 17.90
CA ARG A 96 8.14 -4.16 18.62
C ARG A 96 9.35 -4.67 17.85
N CYS A 97 9.22 -4.93 16.54
CA CYS A 97 10.34 -5.33 15.68
C CYS A 97 11.50 -4.34 15.75
N TYR A 98 11.22 -3.04 15.61
CA TYR A 98 12.22 -1.98 15.71
C TYR A 98 12.95 -2.01 17.06
N LEU A 99 12.19 -2.08 18.15
CA LEU A 99 12.72 -2.03 19.50
C LEU A 99 13.58 -3.26 19.82
N ILE A 100 13.15 -4.45 19.42
CA ILE A 100 13.93 -5.68 19.59
C ILE A 100 15.22 -5.63 18.77
N HIS A 101 15.17 -5.08 17.56
CA HIS A 101 16.36 -4.90 16.74
C HIS A 101 17.36 -3.92 17.39
N ALA A 102 16.86 -2.85 18.02
CA ALA A 102 17.67 -1.88 18.75
C ALA A 102 18.32 -2.47 20.01
N ILE A 103 17.58 -3.31 20.75
CA ILE A 103 18.12 -4.04 21.91
C ILE A 103 19.20 -5.03 21.49
N LYS A 104 18.95 -5.86 20.46
CA LYS A 104 19.93 -6.81 19.94
C LYS A 104 21.21 -6.14 19.45
N SER A 105 21.09 -4.91 18.94
CA SER A 105 22.23 -4.12 18.46
C SER A 105 22.87 -3.24 19.56
N SER A 106 22.41 -3.35 20.81
CA SER A 106 22.87 -2.57 21.97
C SER A 106 22.88 -1.04 21.76
N LYS A 107 21.96 -0.51 20.94
CA LYS A 107 21.85 0.94 20.65
C LYS A 107 20.90 1.63 21.63
N THR A 108 21.36 1.85 22.86
CA THR A 108 20.57 2.48 23.94
C THR A 108 20.04 3.86 23.60
N ASP A 109 20.81 4.67 22.86
CA ASP A 109 20.41 6.03 22.46
C ASP A 109 19.14 6.03 21.60
N LYS A 110 19.05 5.06 20.67
CA LYS A 110 17.92 4.90 19.76
C LYS A 110 16.68 4.31 20.45
N ILE A 111 16.89 3.54 21.52
CA ILE A 111 15.81 3.05 22.37
C ILE A 111 15.21 4.22 23.16
N ASN A 112 16.05 5.10 23.72
CA ASN A 112 15.58 6.30 24.42
C ASN A 112 14.83 7.24 23.47
N GLU A 113 15.37 7.51 22.27
CA GLU A 113 14.71 8.32 21.24
C GLU A 113 13.32 7.75 20.88
N PHE A 114 13.21 6.42 20.75
CA PHE A 114 11.95 5.74 20.51
C PHE A 114 10.94 6.01 21.63
N PHE A 115 11.33 5.82 22.89
CA PHE A 115 10.42 6.02 24.02
C PHE A 115 10.05 7.50 24.18
N ASP A 116 10.97 8.45 24.02
CA ASP A 116 10.67 9.87 24.14
C ASP A 116 9.62 10.33 23.13
N ARG A 117 9.69 9.83 21.89
CA ARG A 117 8.72 10.11 20.83
C ARG A 117 7.40 9.39 21.03
N LEU A 118 7.45 8.08 21.29
CA LEU A 118 6.28 7.21 21.20
C LEU A 118 5.55 7.01 22.52
N THR A 119 6.12 7.38 23.67
CA THR A 119 5.49 7.15 24.99
C THR A 119 4.05 7.66 25.04
N LYS A 120 3.77 8.87 24.53
CA LYS A 120 2.42 9.44 24.54
C LYS A 120 1.43 8.62 23.72
N PHE A 121 1.86 8.15 22.55
CA PHE A 121 1.04 7.33 21.65
C PHE A 121 0.81 5.92 22.23
N LEU A 122 1.88 5.31 22.75
CA LEU A 122 1.83 3.96 23.33
C LEU A 122 0.97 3.91 24.59
N GLN A 123 1.01 4.94 25.44
CA GLN A 123 0.16 5.02 26.64
C GLN A 123 -1.35 5.07 26.34
N GLN A 124 -1.73 5.59 25.17
CA GLN A 124 -3.13 5.62 24.73
C GLN A 124 -3.60 4.28 24.16
N THR A 125 -2.67 3.37 23.88
CA THR A 125 -2.95 2.09 23.23
C THR A 125 -3.00 0.97 24.25
N ASN A 126 -4.18 0.38 24.48
CA ASN A 126 -4.38 -0.66 25.51
C ASN A 126 -3.50 -1.92 25.33
N GLU A 127 -2.97 -2.17 24.12
CA GLU A 127 -2.12 -3.32 23.83
C GLU A 127 -0.65 -3.15 24.24
N TRP A 128 -0.20 -1.94 24.59
CA TRP A 128 1.16 -1.69 25.06
C TRP A 128 1.22 -1.75 26.59
N THR A 129 1.60 -2.90 27.14
CA THR A 129 1.63 -3.11 28.59
C THR A 129 2.80 -2.38 29.26
N LYS A 130 2.65 -2.10 30.57
CA LYS A 130 3.69 -1.46 31.39
C LYS A 130 5.04 -2.19 31.34
N GLU A 131 5.03 -3.49 31.09
CA GLU A 131 6.22 -4.34 31.03
C GLU A 131 7.10 -3.99 29.82
N TRP A 132 6.53 -3.54 28.69
CA TRP A 132 7.31 -3.09 27.53
C TRP A 132 8.13 -1.83 27.79
N PHE A 133 7.70 -0.98 28.73
CA PHE A 133 8.50 0.18 29.15
C PHE A 133 9.66 -0.20 30.08
N ALA A 134 9.55 -1.34 30.78
CA ALA A 134 10.63 -1.87 31.60
C ALA A 134 11.70 -2.58 30.77
N LEU A 135 11.38 -2.94 29.52
CA LEU A 135 12.21 -3.75 28.64
C LEU A 135 13.66 -3.25 28.45
N PRO A 136 13.95 -1.94 28.29
CA PRO A 136 15.33 -1.43 28.18
C PRO A 136 16.19 -1.64 29.43
N PHE A 137 15.55 -1.83 30.59
CA PHE A 137 16.23 -2.00 31.88
C PHE A 137 16.44 -3.49 32.23
N ILE A 138 15.91 -4.42 31.42
CA ILE A 138 16.08 -5.86 31.61
C ILE A 138 17.43 -6.27 31.00
N LYS A 139 18.29 -6.90 31.81
CA LYS A 139 19.64 -7.33 31.39
C LYS A 139 19.60 -8.40 30.29
N ASN A 140 18.76 -9.42 30.45
CA ASN A 140 18.57 -10.51 29.49
C ASN A 140 17.10 -10.62 29.09
N PRO A 141 16.62 -9.77 28.16
CA PRO A 141 15.22 -9.78 27.76
C PRO A 141 14.82 -11.06 27.00
N GLU A 142 15.79 -11.81 26.46
CA GLU A 142 15.55 -13.09 25.78
C GLU A 142 15.23 -14.26 26.73
N GLU A 143 15.65 -14.18 28.00
CA GLU A 143 15.37 -15.20 29.02
C GLU A 143 14.02 -14.97 29.72
N ASN A 144 13.43 -13.79 29.55
CA ASN A 144 12.14 -13.47 30.14
C ASN A 144 11.02 -14.16 29.34
N SER A 145 10.25 -15.03 30.00
CA SER A 145 9.14 -15.79 29.40
C SER A 145 8.14 -14.94 28.64
N MET A 146 7.99 -13.66 29.00
CA MET A 146 7.10 -12.72 28.32
C MET A 146 7.66 -12.25 26.97
N PHE A 147 8.97 -12.02 26.89
CA PHE A 147 9.61 -11.40 25.72
C PHE A 147 10.29 -12.40 24.79
N GLN A 148 10.65 -13.59 25.30
CA GLN A 148 11.39 -14.63 24.58
C GLN A 148 10.81 -14.91 23.17
N ILE A 149 9.48 -14.97 23.04
CA ILE A 149 8.80 -15.22 21.77
C ILE A 149 9.17 -14.17 20.72
N TYR A 150 9.24 -12.90 21.12
CA TYR A 150 9.54 -11.79 20.23
C TYR A 150 11.02 -11.73 19.80
N PHE A 151 11.92 -12.28 20.62
CA PHE A 151 13.34 -12.42 20.27
C PHE A 151 13.58 -13.57 19.29
N SER A 152 12.62 -14.48 19.11
CA SER A 152 12.72 -15.60 18.17
C SER A 152 12.74 -15.14 16.71
N LYS A 153 13.53 -15.83 15.88
CA LYS A 153 13.57 -15.59 14.44
C LYS A 153 12.21 -15.89 13.79
N GLN A 154 11.54 -16.93 14.29
CA GLN A 154 10.23 -17.38 13.81
C GLN A 154 9.17 -16.28 13.93
N TRP A 155 9.07 -15.60 15.08
CA TRP A 155 8.11 -14.50 15.25
C TRP A 155 8.34 -13.39 14.23
N ASN A 156 9.60 -12.98 14.03
CA ASN A 156 9.95 -11.94 13.08
C ASN A 156 9.61 -12.34 11.64
N GLU A 157 9.97 -13.57 11.22
CA GLU A 157 9.63 -14.08 9.88
C GLU A 157 8.12 -14.15 9.66
N LEU A 158 7.35 -14.64 10.63
CA LEU A 158 5.89 -14.70 10.55
C LEU A 158 5.25 -13.31 10.47
N PHE A 159 5.77 -12.34 11.23
CA PHE A 159 5.31 -10.95 11.14
C PHE A 159 5.50 -10.39 9.73
N TRP A 160 6.69 -10.51 9.15
CA TRP A 160 6.96 -9.97 7.81
C TRP A 160 6.13 -10.65 6.72
N ILE A 161 5.98 -11.98 6.79
CA ILE A 161 5.13 -12.73 5.85
C ILE A 161 3.67 -12.27 5.96
N SER A 162 3.14 -12.16 7.18
CA SER A 162 1.76 -11.71 7.38
C SER A 162 1.54 -10.28 6.90
N LEU A 163 2.51 -9.38 7.12
CA LEU A 163 2.47 -8.01 6.62
C LEU A 163 2.49 -7.95 5.09
N GLN A 164 3.37 -8.72 4.45
CA GLN A 164 3.45 -8.80 3.00
C GLN A 164 2.14 -9.32 2.38
N ASN A 165 1.56 -10.36 2.98
CA ASN A 165 0.28 -10.92 2.55
C ASN A 165 -0.86 -9.91 2.71
N PHE A 166 -0.93 -9.24 3.88
CA PHE A 166 -1.91 -8.19 4.13
C PHE A 166 -1.79 -7.05 3.12
N LEU A 167 -0.59 -6.51 2.93
CA LEU A 167 -0.35 -5.42 1.98
C LEU A 167 -0.70 -5.85 0.55
N SER A 168 -0.33 -7.07 0.15
CA SER A 168 -0.65 -7.59 -1.19
C SER A 168 -2.15 -7.67 -1.41
N LEU A 169 -2.89 -8.19 -0.43
CA LEU A 169 -4.34 -8.30 -0.48
C LEU A 169 -5.00 -6.92 -0.49
N ALA A 170 -4.57 -6.03 0.40
CA ALA A 170 -5.14 -4.70 0.54
C ALA A 170 -4.87 -3.84 -0.72
N LEU A 171 -3.67 -3.95 -1.31
CA LEU A 171 -3.33 -3.33 -2.59
C LEU A 171 -4.15 -3.89 -3.75
N HIS A 172 -4.46 -5.19 -3.75
CA HIS A 172 -5.27 -5.82 -4.79
C HIS A 172 -6.74 -5.36 -4.75
N HIS A 173 -7.27 -5.09 -3.56
CA HIS A 173 -8.64 -4.62 -3.36
C HIS A 173 -8.81 -3.10 -3.44
N MET A 174 -7.74 -2.35 -3.71
CA MET A 174 -7.87 -0.92 -3.99
C MET A 174 -8.73 -0.72 -5.24
N SER A 175 -9.84 0.01 -5.08
CA SER A 175 -10.66 0.40 -6.23
C SER A 175 -9.83 1.24 -7.19
N LEU A 176 -9.76 0.84 -8.47
CA LEU A 176 -9.05 1.63 -9.47
C LEU A 176 -9.78 2.98 -9.64
N PRO A 177 -9.05 4.08 -9.90
CA PRO A 177 -9.67 5.35 -10.25
C PRO A 177 -10.67 5.17 -11.40
N LYS A 178 -11.81 5.87 -11.36
CA LYS A 178 -12.87 5.79 -12.39
C LYS A 178 -12.36 6.00 -13.82
N ILE A 179 -11.25 6.73 -13.99
CA ILE A 179 -10.60 6.93 -15.30
C ILE A 179 -10.08 5.60 -15.87
N CYS A 180 -9.60 4.68 -15.03
CA CYS A 180 -9.21 3.33 -15.44
C CYS A 180 -10.41 2.51 -15.95
N SER A 181 -11.57 2.59 -15.28
CA SER A 181 -12.75 1.81 -15.68
C SER A 181 -13.37 2.31 -17.00
N MET A 182 -13.20 3.60 -17.34
CA MET A 182 -13.68 4.17 -18.60
C MET A 182 -12.95 3.61 -19.83
N GLU A 183 -11.71 3.15 -19.70
CA GLU A 183 -10.94 2.53 -20.78
C GLU A 183 -11.49 1.14 -21.13
N GLU A 184 -11.91 0.38 -20.12
CA GLU A 184 -12.54 -0.93 -20.27
C GLU A 184 -13.90 -0.80 -20.98
N ASP A 185 -14.72 0.18 -20.60
CA ASP A 185 -16.03 0.44 -21.21
C ASP A 185 -15.93 0.87 -22.69
N LYS A 186 -14.96 1.72 -23.03
CA LYS A 186 -14.72 2.14 -24.43
C LYS A 186 -14.19 0.99 -25.27
N SER A 187 -13.29 0.17 -24.72
CA SER A 187 -12.73 -1.00 -25.42
C SER A 187 -13.79 -2.07 -25.69
N GLN A 188 -14.71 -2.31 -24.75
CA GLN A 188 -15.86 -3.20 -24.96
C GLN A 188 -16.85 -2.64 -25.99
N SER A 189 -17.16 -1.35 -25.92
CA SER A 189 -18.04 -0.67 -26.88
C SER A 189 -17.46 -0.70 -28.30
N PHE A 190 -16.16 -0.50 -28.45
CA PHE A 190 -15.48 -0.57 -29.75
C PHE A 190 -15.45 -2.00 -30.30
N ARG A 191 -15.23 -3.01 -29.45
CA ARG A 191 -15.35 -4.43 -29.84
C ARG A 191 -16.76 -4.83 -30.25
N TYR A 192 -17.77 -4.29 -29.57
CA TYR A 192 -19.17 -4.45 -29.95
C TYR A 192 -19.48 -3.80 -31.31
N LEU A 193 -18.95 -2.60 -31.57
CA LEU A 193 -19.11 -1.96 -32.89
C LEU A 193 -18.40 -2.73 -34.01
N ILE A 194 -17.22 -3.30 -33.74
CA ILE A 194 -16.50 -4.15 -34.71
C ILE A 194 -17.25 -5.47 -34.95
N SER A 195 -17.85 -6.10 -33.94
CA SER A 195 -18.67 -7.30 -34.13
C SER A 195 -19.99 -7.01 -34.88
N LEU A 196 -20.53 -5.79 -34.76
CA LEU A 196 -21.64 -5.32 -35.59
C LEU A 196 -21.21 -5.01 -37.04
N GLN A 197 -19.96 -4.60 -37.28
CA GLN A 197 -19.43 -4.41 -38.64
C GLN A 197 -19.09 -5.74 -39.34
N SER A 198 -18.64 -6.77 -38.60
CA SER A 198 -18.40 -8.10 -39.17
C SER A 198 -19.68 -8.88 -39.49
N THR A 199 -20.82 -8.49 -38.91
CA THR A 199 -22.15 -9.04 -39.20
C THR A 199 -22.89 -8.32 -40.33
N LYS A 200 -22.51 -7.07 -40.67
CA LYS A 200 -23.04 -6.34 -41.84
C LYS A 200 -22.92 -7.08 -43.21
N PRO A 201 -21.82 -7.78 -43.56
CA PRO A 201 -21.77 -8.52 -44.82
C PRO A 201 -22.75 -9.69 -44.88
N LEU A 202 -23.18 -10.24 -43.73
CA LEU A 202 -24.20 -11.29 -43.71
C LEU A 202 -25.59 -10.74 -44.06
N ILE A 203 -25.97 -9.58 -43.51
CA ILE A 203 -27.30 -8.97 -43.70
C ILE A 203 -27.50 -8.48 -45.15
N LEU A 204 -26.43 -8.02 -45.81
CA LEU A 204 -26.48 -7.66 -47.24
C LEU A 204 -26.61 -8.90 -48.14
N SER A 205 -26.02 -10.04 -47.78
CA SER A 205 -26.20 -11.28 -48.54
C SER A 205 -27.62 -11.87 -48.41
N THR A 206 -28.25 -11.74 -47.24
CA THR A 206 -29.62 -12.19 -47.02
C THR A 206 -30.64 -11.30 -47.73
N THR A 207 -30.42 -9.98 -47.76
CA THR A 207 -31.32 -9.03 -48.45
C THR A 207 -31.24 -9.13 -49.98
N VAL A 208 -30.07 -9.44 -50.55
CA VAL A 208 -29.91 -9.72 -51.99
C VAL A 208 -30.55 -11.05 -52.39
N ASN A 209 -30.53 -12.07 -51.53
CA ASN A 209 -31.20 -13.35 -51.82
C ASN A 209 -32.74 -13.27 -51.73
N ILE A 210 -33.29 -12.40 -50.87
CA ILE A 210 -34.75 -12.20 -50.77
C ILE A 210 -35.30 -11.42 -51.98
N THR A 211 -34.50 -10.58 -52.64
CA THR A 211 -34.91 -9.85 -53.86
C THR A 211 -34.82 -10.67 -55.15
N LYS A 212 -34.14 -11.83 -55.14
CA LYS A 212 -34.08 -12.77 -56.29
C LYS A 212 -35.14 -13.87 -56.27
N LEU A 213 -36.00 -13.91 -55.25
CA LEU A 213 -37.08 -14.90 -55.08
C LEU A 213 -38.47 -14.32 -55.38
N ARG A 214 -38.56 -13.25 -56.17
CA ARG A 214 -39.82 -12.62 -56.57
C ARG A 214 -39.91 -12.46 -58.08
#